data_AF-A0A9Q0YF72-F1
#
_entry.id   AF-A0A9Q0YF72-F1
#
_cell.length_a   1.000
_cell.length_b   1.000
_cell.length_c   1.000
_cell.angle_alpha   90.00
_cell.angle_beta   90.00
_cell.angle_gamma   90.00
#
_symmetry.space_group_name_H-M   'P 1'
#
loop_
_entity.id
_entity.type
_entity.pdbx_description
1 polymer ?
#
loop_
_entity_poly.entity_id
_entity_poly.type
_entity_poly.pdbx_seq_one_letter_code
_entity_poly.pdbx_strand_id
1 'polypeptide(L)'
;MGNIQSLNNKMDELCSNIKYFSEFRNVSLLSFTETWLTDCHGDAHARVDGFHLLRGDRLIDSGKGKGGGVCAYVNERWCHPKNAVIKSHKCSTNIEILTVRPYYLPREFSHVIVCAVYVPNRSLAKAAALELADVIHDLESKSPDSFVIINGDFNHCNLKRPVPTIISM
;
A
#
# COMPACT_ATOMS: atom_id res chain seq x y z
N MET A 1 9.20 2.64 -0.88
CA MET A 1 7.85 3.25 -0.83
C MET A 1 7.96 4.67 -1.35
N GLY A 2 6.93 5.23 -2.01
CA GLY A 2 6.96 6.63 -2.45
C GLY A 2 5.58 7.27 -2.58
N ASN A 3 5.50 8.57 -2.30
CA ASN A 3 4.35 9.40 -2.68
C ASN A 3 4.60 9.93 -4.10
N ILE A 4 3.73 9.57 -5.06
CA ILE A 4 3.99 9.78 -6.49
C ILE A 4 3.21 10.94 -7.11
N GLN A 5 2.21 11.48 -6.41
CA GLN A 5 1.41 12.64 -6.84
C GLN A 5 0.94 12.56 -8.30
N SER A 6 0.32 11.43 -8.67
CA SER A 6 -0.05 10.97 -10.02
C SER A 6 0.88 9.89 -10.57
N LEU A 7 0.43 8.63 -10.46
CA LEU A 7 1.15 7.47 -10.96
C LEU A 7 1.28 7.48 -12.49
N ASN A 8 0.20 7.83 -13.21
CA ASN A 8 0.18 7.84 -14.67
C ASN A 8 1.28 8.75 -15.26
N ASN A 9 1.55 9.90 -14.63
CA ASN A 9 2.59 10.84 -15.07
C ASN A 9 4.02 10.34 -14.81
N LYS A 10 4.17 9.25 -14.06
CA LYS A 10 5.45 8.71 -13.59
C LYS A 10 5.73 7.29 -14.07
N MET A 11 4.87 6.73 -14.92
CA MET A 11 5.01 5.36 -15.42
C MET A 11 6.29 5.16 -16.24
N ASP A 12 6.63 6.10 -17.13
CA ASP A 12 7.85 5.99 -17.94
C ASP A 12 9.12 5.98 -17.09
N GLU A 13 9.14 6.84 -16.06
CA GLU A 13 10.24 6.92 -15.09
C GLU A 13 10.33 5.63 -14.27
N LEU A 14 9.20 5.13 -13.75
CA LEU A 14 9.15 3.89 -12.98
C LEU A 14 9.58 2.66 -13.81
N CYS A 15 9.07 2.53 -15.03
CA CYS A 15 9.43 1.46 -15.95
C CYS A 15 10.91 1.52 -16.34
N SER A 16 11.45 2.74 -16.58
CA SER A 16 12.87 2.94 -16.82
C SER A 16 13.71 2.52 -15.61
N ASN A 17 13.28 2.89 -14.40
CA ASN A 17 13.99 2.55 -13.18
C ASN A 17 14.06 1.04 -12.96
N ILE A 18 12.94 0.33 -13.16
CA ILE A 18 12.88 -1.14 -13.04
C ILE A 18 13.71 -1.82 -14.14
N LYS A 19 13.75 -1.22 -15.34
CA LYS A 19 14.55 -1.75 -16.46
C LYS A 19 16.03 -1.57 -16.27
N TYR A 20 16.52 -0.47 -15.68
CA TYR A 20 17.96 -0.18 -15.63
C TYR A 20 18.60 -0.34 -14.25
N PHE A 21 17.84 -0.18 -13.16
CA PHE A 21 18.35 -0.26 -11.79
C PHE A 21 17.96 -1.57 -11.12
N SER A 22 18.95 -2.36 -10.75
CA SER A 22 18.73 -3.64 -10.07
C SER A 22 18.05 -3.50 -8.72
N GLU A 23 18.26 -2.36 -8.03
CA GLU A 23 17.60 -2.08 -6.76
C GLU A 23 16.08 -2.09 -6.93
N PHE A 24 15.56 -1.40 -7.95
CA PHE A 24 14.13 -1.37 -8.26
C PHE A 24 13.62 -2.70 -8.80
N ARG A 25 14.42 -3.38 -9.63
CA ARG A 25 14.00 -4.65 -10.25
C ARG A 25 13.91 -5.81 -9.24
N ASN A 26 14.76 -5.81 -8.23
CA ASN A 26 14.89 -6.91 -7.28
C ASN A 26 14.12 -6.69 -5.97
N VAL A 27 13.45 -5.54 -5.78
CA VAL A 27 12.55 -5.37 -4.63
C VAL A 27 11.43 -6.40 -4.67
N SER A 28 11.04 -6.91 -3.51
CA SER A 28 9.90 -7.82 -3.38
C SER A 28 8.56 -7.10 -3.60
N LEU A 29 8.48 -5.84 -3.18
CA LEU A 29 7.25 -5.05 -3.20
C LEU A 29 7.56 -3.55 -3.29
N LEU A 30 6.79 -2.82 -4.10
CA LEU A 30 6.75 -1.36 -4.13
C LEU A 30 5.38 -0.89 -3.64
N SER A 31 5.33 0.04 -2.69
CA SER A 31 4.09 0.70 -2.26
C SER A 31 4.11 2.17 -2.71
N PHE A 32 3.00 2.64 -3.28
CA PHE A 32 2.81 4.03 -3.66
C PHE A 32 1.54 4.63 -3.06
N THR A 33 1.63 5.91 -2.69
CA THR A 33 0.50 6.75 -2.28
C THR A 33 0.29 7.88 -3.28
N GLU A 34 -0.88 8.52 -3.26
CA GLU A 34 -1.25 9.58 -4.20
C GLU A 34 -1.17 9.09 -5.66
N THR A 35 -1.71 7.89 -5.92
CA THR A 35 -1.70 7.30 -7.26
C THR A 35 -2.60 8.07 -8.23
N TRP A 36 -3.67 8.67 -7.69
CA TRP A 36 -4.73 9.39 -8.42
C TRP A 36 -5.47 8.51 -9.44
N LEU A 37 -5.37 7.18 -9.25
CA LEU A 37 -6.13 6.22 -10.02
C LEU A 37 -7.57 6.15 -9.51
N THR A 38 -8.44 5.78 -10.43
CA THR A 38 -9.88 5.56 -10.23
C THR A 38 -10.29 4.35 -11.05
N ASP A 39 -11.50 3.84 -10.78
CA ASP A 39 -12.11 2.71 -11.49
C ASP A 39 -12.17 2.89 -13.03
N CYS A 40 -12.24 4.13 -13.53
CA CYS A 40 -12.20 4.40 -14.97
C CYS A 40 -10.83 4.16 -15.61
N HIS A 41 -9.75 4.07 -14.82
CA HIS A 41 -8.41 3.78 -15.33
C HIS A 41 -8.18 2.26 -15.35
N GLY A 42 -8.18 1.67 -16.55
CA GLY A 42 -7.83 0.25 -16.70
C GLY A 42 -6.39 -0.05 -16.26
N ASP A 43 -6.16 -1.22 -15.68
CA ASP A 43 -4.87 -1.64 -15.13
C ASP A 43 -3.71 -1.61 -16.13
N ALA A 44 -3.99 -1.73 -17.42
CA ALA A 44 -2.99 -1.63 -18.47
C ALA A 44 -2.20 -0.30 -18.43
N HIS A 45 -2.81 0.80 -18.00
CA HIS A 45 -2.16 2.11 -17.90
C HIS A 45 -1.14 2.20 -16.76
N ALA A 46 -1.31 1.38 -15.73
CA ALA A 46 -0.44 1.30 -14.58
C ALA A 46 0.32 -0.04 -14.57
N ARG A 47 0.52 -0.67 -15.73
CA ARG A 47 1.24 -1.93 -15.83
C ARG A 47 2.75 -1.69 -15.75
N VAL A 48 3.42 -2.53 -14.98
CA VAL A 48 4.87 -2.58 -14.86
C VAL A 48 5.31 -4.03 -15.09
N ASP A 49 6.24 -4.26 -16.02
CA ASP A 49 6.68 -5.61 -16.34
C ASP A 49 7.42 -6.28 -15.18
N GLY A 50 7.07 -7.53 -14.89
CA GLY A 50 7.61 -8.31 -13.78
C GLY A 50 6.98 -8.00 -12.41
N PHE A 51 5.94 -7.18 -12.39
CA PHE A 51 5.21 -6.83 -11.17
C PHE A 51 3.70 -6.97 -11.34
N HIS A 52 3.05 -7.53 -10.32
CA HIS A 52 1.60 -7.60 -10.20
C HIS A 52 1.06 -6.37 -9.48
N LEU A 53 0.17 -5.61 -10.14
CA LEU A 53 -0.47 -4.44 -9.58
C LEU A 53 -1.69 -4.82 -8.71
N LEU A 54 -1.72 -4.28 -7.49
CA LEU A 54 -2.86 -4.33 -6.58
C LEU A 54 -3.20 -2.88 -6.19
N ARG A 55 -4.44 -2.46 -6.42
CA ARG A 55 -4.87 -1.07 -6.26
C ARG A 55 -5.94 -0.90 -5.19
N GLY A 56 -5.80 0.17 -4.41
CA GLY A 56 -6.83 0.78 -3.59
C GLY A 56 -7.12 2.15 -4.20
N ASP A 57 -7.98 2.17 -5.21
CA ASP A 57 -8.36 3.41 -5.88
C ASP A 57 -9.19 4.29 -4.95
N ARG A 58 -9.07 5.59 -5.15
CA ARG A 58 -9.83 6.56 -4.36
C ARG A 58 -11.33 6.39 -4.59
N LEU A 59 -12.08 6.34 -3.50
CA LEU A 59 -13.55 6.34 -3.52
C LEU A 59 -14.11 7.72 -3.17
N ILE A 60 -15.38 7.94 -3.50
CA ILE A 60 -16.14 9.16 -3.16
C ILE A 60 -16.07 9.43 -1.64
N ASP A 61 -16.02 8.37 -0.84
CA ASP A 61 -15.93 8.41 0.63
C ASP A 61 -14.67 9.08 1.18
N SER A 62 -13.66 9.33 0.33
CA SER A 62 -12.48 10.15 0.68
C SER A 62 -12.83 11.62 0.94
N GLY A 63 -13.99 12.10 0.46
CA GLY A 63 -14.40 13.51 0.58
C GLY A 63 -13.53 14.50 -0.18
N LYS A 64 -12.59 14.03 -1.02
CA LYS A 64 -11.66 14.85 -1.79
C LYS A 64 -12.17 15.09 -3.21
N GLY A 65 -11.86 16.26 -3.78
CA GLY A 65 -12.06 16.54 -5.21
C GLY A 65 -10.92 16.00 -6.09
N LYS A 66 -9.70 15.96 -5.56
CA LYS A 66 -8.48 15.53 -6.24
C LYS A 66 -7.53 14.87 -5.24
N GLY A 67 -6.67 13.98 -5.73
CA GLY A 67 -5.65 13.32 -4.92
C GLY A 67 -6.17 12.16 -4.09
N GLY A 68 -5.26 11.33 -3.57
CA GLY A 68 -5.53 10.04 -2.95
C GLY A 68 -5.18 8.85 -3.85
N GLY A 69 -5.63 7.67 -3.43
CA GLY A 69 -5.30 6.39 -4.02
C GLY A 69 -3.99 5.83 -3.47
N VAL A 70 -3.99 4.52 -3.27
CA VAL A 70 -2.83 3.74 -2.84
C VAL A 70 -2.69 2.52 -3.76
N CYS A 71 -1.46 2.08 -4.02
CA CYS A 71 -1.25 0.82 -4.71
C CYS A 71 0.00 0.10 -4.22
N ALA A 72 0.05 -1.20 -4.50
CA ALA A 72 1.21 -2.04 -4.30
C ALA A 72 1.53 -2.80 -5.59
N TYR A 73 2.80 -2.86 -5.93
CA TYR A 73 3.34 -3.73 -6.97
C TYR A 73 4.10 -4.86 -6.30
N VAL A 74 3.66 -6.10 -6.53
CA VAL A 74 4.31 -7.30 -5.99
C VAL A 74 5.19 -7.92 -7.06
N ASN A 75 6.47 -8.13 -6.78
CA ASN A 75 7.39 -8.72 -7.73
C ASN A 75 7.01 -10.17 -8.03
N GLU A 76 6.79 -10.49 -9.29
CA GLU A 76 6.29 -11.81 -9.72
C GLU A 76 7.30 -12.93 -9.46
N ARG A 77 8.60 -12.59 -9.36
CA ARG A 77 9.65 -13.54 -8.98
C ARG A 77 9.61 -13.89 -7.50
N TRP A 78 9.07 -12.99 -6.67
CA TRP A 78 8.94 -13.19 -5.24
C TRP A 78 7.61 -13.85 -4.88
N CYS A 79 6.51 -13.41 -5.49
CA CYS A 79 5.20 -14.00 -5.29
C CYS A 79 4.43 -14.06 -6.62
N HIS A 80 3.99 -15.26 -6.99
CA HIS A 80 3.17 -15.44 -8.19
C HIS A 80 1.89 -14.57 -8.10
N PRO A 81 1.47 -13.88 -9.19
CA PRO A 81 0.33 -12.97 -9.19
C PRO A 81 -0.95 -13.53 -8.55
N LYS A 82 -1.30 -14.79 -8.89
CA LYS A 82 -2.48 -15.49 -8.35
C LYS A 82 -2.49 -15.65 -6.82
N ASN A 83 -1.33 -15.50 -6.18
CA ASN A 83 -1.17 -15.70 -4.75
C ASN A 83 -1.01 -14.38 -3.99
N ALA A 84 -0.87 -13.25 -4.69
CA ALA A 84 -0.85 -11.92 -4.09
C ALA A 84 -2.28 -11.37 -4.09
N VAL A 85 -2.87 -11.18 -2.90
CA VAL A 85 -4.29 -10.83 -2.78
C VAL A 85 -4.50 -9.55 -1.97
N ILE A 86 -5.49 -8.76 -2.37
CA ILE A 86 -6.02 -7.68 -1.54
C ILE A 86 -6.87 -8.31 -0.44
N LYS A 87 -6.47 -8.11 0.82
CA LYS A 87 -7.22 -8.56 1.99
C LYS A 87 -8.30 -7.57 2.39
N SER A 88 -8.00 -6.28 2.28
CA SER A 88 -8.93 -5.20 2.53
C SER A 88 -8.46 -3.92 1.85
N HIS A 89 -9.44 -3.06 1.54
CA HIS A 89 -9.20 -1.71 1.09
C HIS A 89 -10.15 -0.79 1.87
N LYS A 90 -9.60 0.20 2.57
CA LYS A 90 -10.34 1.19 3.36
C LYS A 90 -10.03 2.56 2.80
N CYS A 91 -11.06 3.28 2.39
CA CYS A 91 -10.95 4.64 1.90
C CYS A 91 -11.94 5.50 2.68
N SER A 92 -11.44 6.41 3.50
CA SER A 92 -12.25 7.37 4.26
C SER A 92 -11.68 8.77 4.10
N THR A 93 -12.38 9.77 4.63
CA THR A 93 -11.87 11.15 4.70
C THR A 93 -10.60 11.27 5.54
N ASN A 94 -10.37 10.34 6.46
CA ASN A 94 -9.29 10.39 7.44
C ASN A 94 -8.05 9.61 7.01
N ILE A 95 -8.23 8.48 6.32
CA ILE A 95 -7.15 7.56 5.97
C ILE A 95 -7.52 6.69 4.77
N GLU A 96 -6.54 6.36 3.96
CA GLU A 96 -6.63 5.40 2.86
C GLU A 96 -5.64 4.26 3.12
N ILE A 97 -6.11 3.02 3.09
CA ILE A 97 -5.31 1.82 3.44
C ILE A 97 -5.60 0.72 2.43
N LEU A 98 -4.53 0.20 1.83
CA LEU A 98 -4.56 -1.04 1.04
C LEU A 98 -3.78 -2.13 1.77
N THR A 99 -4.48 -3.20 2.14
CA THR A 99 -3.89 -4.37 2.79
C THR A 99 -3.68 -5.48 1.76
N VAL A 100 -2.43 -5.86 1.54
CA VAL A 100 -2.02 -6.92 0.62
C VAL A 100 -1.41 -8.08 1.40
N ARG A 101 -1.78 -9.30 1.03
CA ARG A 101 -1.12 -10.53 1.50
C ARG A 101 -0.40 -11.21 0.33
N PRO A 102 0.93 -11.10 0.25
CA PRO A 102 1.74 -12.00 -0.57
C PRO A 102 1.83 -13.39 0.10
N TYR A 103 1.91 -14.45 -0.70
CA TYR A 103 1.90 -15.83 -0.21
C TYR A 103 3.29 -16.40 0.09
N TYR A 104 4.37 -15.81 -0.43
CA TYR A 104 5.72 -16.34 -0.24
C TYR A 104 6.29 -15.97 1.13
N LEU A 105 6.78 -16.97 1.87
CA LEU A 105 7.16 -16.84 3.28
C LEU A 105 8.60 -17.32 3.56
N PRO A 106 9.37 -16.56 4.35
CA PRO A 106 10.45 -17.12 5.16
C PRO A 106 9.88 -18.16 6.14
N ARG A 107 10.67 -19.18 6.51
CA ARG A 107 10.21 -20.34 7.31
C ARG A 107 9.65 -19.93 8.68
N GLU A 108 9.98 -18.74 9.15
CA GLU A 108 9.70 -18.22 10.49
C GLU A 108 8.31 -17.58 10.65
N PHE A 109 7.57 -17.31 9.57
CA PHE A 109 6.28 -16.62 9.63
C PHE A 109 5.16 -17.39 8.92
N SER A 110 3.94 -17.33 9.48
CA SER A 110 2.75 -18.00 8.92
C SER A 110 2.14 -17.26 7.73
N HIS A 111 2.24 -15.92 7.70
CA HIS A 111 1.95 -15.05 6.56
C HIS A 111 2.53 -13.65 6.77
N VAL A 112 2.88 -12.98 5.67
CA VAL A 112 3.26 -11.56 5.64
C VAL A 112 2.04 -10.75 5.19
N ILE A 113 1.80 -9.61 5.84
CA ILE A 113 0.76 -8.66 5.48
C ILE A 113 1.41 -7.30 5.30
N VAL A 114 1.15 -6.65 4.18
CA VAL A 114 1.67 -5.30 3.87
C VAL A 114 0.51 -4.33 3.76
N CYS A 115 0.54 -3.26 4.54
CA CYS A 115 -0.43 -2.17 4.50
C CYS A 115 0.24 -0.95 3.89
N ALA A 116 -0.23 -0.51 2.72
CA ALA A 116 0.09 0.79 2.15
C ALA A 116 -0.91 1.82 2.67
N VAL A 117 -0.41 2.82 3.41
CA VAL A 117 -1.23 3.80 4.13
C VAL A 117 -1.01 5.20 3.58
N TYR A 118 -2.08 5.98 3.47
CA TYR A 118 -2.01 7.38 3.16
C TYR A 118 -2.93 8.18 4.08
N VAL A 119 -2.36 9.15 4.79
CA VAL A 119 -3.10 10.09 5.64
C VAL A 119 -3.18 11.43 4.91
N PRO A 120 -4.38 11.86 4.45
CA PRO A 120 -4.56 13.09 3.69
C PRO A 120 -3.95 14.38 4.26
N ASN A 121 -4.05 14.58 5.56
CA ASN A 121 -3.68 15.82 6.21
C ASN A 121 -3.33 15.56 7.67
N ARG A 122 -2.33 16.26 8.17
CA ARG A 122 -1.90 16.25 9.58
C ARG A 122 -3.03 16.55 10.57
N SER A 123 -4.02 17.38 10.21
CA SER A 123 -5.17 17.69 11.08
C SER A 123 -6.01 16.45 11.42
N LEU A 124 -5.93 15.40 10.60
CA LEU A 124 -6.69 14.16 10.73
C LEU A 124 -5.93 13.08 11.51
N ALA A 125 -4.72 13.38 12.01
CA ALA A 125 -3.83 12.42 12.67
C ALA A 125 -4.52 11.54 13.71
N LYS A 126 -5.36 12.14 14.55
CA LYS A 126 -6.05 11.40 15.63
C LYS A 126 -7.11 10.45 15.10
N ALA A 127 -7.92 10.89 14.13
CA ALA A 127 -8.95 10.04 13.52
C ALA A 127 -8.30 8.93 12.68
N ALA A 128 -7.27 9.26 11.91
CA ALA A 128 -6.48 8.31 11.14
C ALA A 128 -5.81 7.26 12.03
N ALA A 129 -5.29 7.64 13.21
CA ALA A 129 -4.70 6.71 14.17
C ALA A 129 -5.71 5.71 14.72
N LEU A 130 -6.93 6.17 15.04
CA LEU A 130 -8.01 5.29 15.52
C LEU A 130 -8.43 4.31 14.42
N GLU A 131 -8.66 4.81 13.21
CA GLU A 131 -9.04 3.97 12.07
C GLU A 131 -7.95 2.97 11.68
N LEU A 132 -6.66 3.35 11.80
CA LEU A 132 -5.56 2.43 11.58
C LEU A 132 -5.48 1.37 12.70
N ALA A 133 -5.70 1.76 13.95
CA ALA A 133 -5.73 0.83 15.08
C ALA A 133 -6.83 -0.23 14.92
N ASP A 134 -8.02 0.17 14.47
CA ASP A 134 -9.12 -0.75 14.18
C ASP A 134 -8.74 -1.77 13.09
N VAL A 135 -8.07 -1.31 12.02
CA VAL A 135 -7.58 -2.20 10.95
C VAL A 135 -6.53 -3.16 11.49
N ILE A 136 -5.57 -2.68 12.29
CA ILE A 136 -4.53 -3.53 12.87
C ILE A 136 -5.14 -4.59 13.79
N HIS A 137 -6.09 -4.21 14.64
CA HIS A 137 -6.78 -5.14 15.52
C HIS A 137 -7.52 -6.23 14.73
N ASP A 138 -8.17 -5.87 13.62
CA ASP A 138 -8.82 -6.82 12.71
C ASP A 138 -7.81 -7.77 12.06
N LEU A 139 -6.63 -7.27 11.67
CA LEU A 139 -5.56 -8.09 11.12
C LEU A 139 -4.98 -9.07 12.14
N GLU A 140 -4.71 -8.62 13.36
CA GLU A 140 -4.23 -9.45 14.46
C GLU A 140 -5.25 -10.56 14.81
N SER A 141 -6.54 -10.22 14.81
CA SER A 141 -7.62 -11.18 15.08
C SER A 141 -7.77 -12.23 13.97
N LYS A 142 -7.77 -11.81 12.70
CA LYS A 142 -7.97 -12.71 11.54
C LYS A 142 -6.72 -13.48 11.12
N SER A 143 -5.56 -13.02 11.54
CA SER A 143 -4.27 -13.52 11.08
C SER A 143 -3.27 -13.47 12.23
N PRO A 144 -3.52 -14.24 13.31
CA PRO A 144 -2.59 -14.32 14.43
C PRO A 144 -1.21 -14.77 13.93
N ASP A 145 -0.16 -14.26 14.59
CA ASP A 145 1.24 -14.50 14.24
C ASP A 145 1.65 -14.03 12.83
N SER A 146 0.85 -13.14 12.22
CA SER A 146 1.23 -12.46 10.98
C SER A 146 2.41 -11.53 11.19
N PHE A 147 3.31 -11.48 10.21
CA PHE A 147 4.27 -10.40 10.13
C PHE A 147 3.65 -9.22 9.37
N VAL A 148 3.25 -8.18 10.09
CA VAL A 148 2.59 -6.99 9.51
C VAL A 148 3.61 -5.88 9.26
N ILE A 149 3.69 -5.41 8.02
CA ILE A 149 4.45 -4.24 7.61
C ILE A 149 3.46 -3.13 7.31
N ILE A 150 3.59 -1.99 7.97
CA ILE A 150 2.78 -0.80 7.71
C ILE A 150 3.71 0.27 7.18
N ASN A 151 3.54 0.63 5.91
CA ASN A 151 4.29 1.69 5.27
C ASN A 151 3.33 2.68 4.61
N GLY A 152 3.74 3.92 4.46
CA GLY A 152 2.77 4.92 4.03
C GLY A 152 3.18 6.34 4.27
N ASP A 153 2.50 7.25 3.57
CA ASP A 153 2.69 8.66 3.79
C ASP A 153 1.71 9.11 4.86
N PHE A 154 2.26 9.30 6.07
CA PHE A 154 1.52 9.72 7.24
C PHE A 154 1.42 11.25 7.35
N ASN A 155 1.97 12.04 6.43
CA ASN A 155 1.94 13.51 6.47
C ASN A 155 2.34 14.09 7.85
N HIS A 156 3.42 13.58 8.43
CA HIS A 156 3.93 13.92 9.78
C HIS A 156 2.99 13.60 10.95
N CYS A 157 1.99 12.74 10.75
CA CYS A 157 1.17 12.22 11.83
C CYS A 157 2.01 11.27 12.70
N ASN A 158 2.01 11.52 14.01
CA ASN A 158 2.68 10.65 14.96
C ASN A 158 1.68 9.62 15.49
N LEU A 159 1.77 8.39 14.99
CA LEU A 159 0.83 7.30 15.30
C LEU A 159 1.30 6.41 16.48
N LYS A 160 2.22 6.89 17.32
CA LYS A 160 2.90 6.14 18.40
C LYS A 160 2.01 5.49 19.48
N ARG A 161 0.68 5.62 19.42
CA ARG A 161 -0.26 4.98 20.33
C ARG A 161 -1.49 4.61 19.50
N PRO A 162 -1.80 3.33 19.16
CA PRO A 162 -1.51 2.07 19.86
C PRO A 162 -1.18 0.90 18.89
N VAL A 163 0.09 0.62 18.58
CA VAL A 163 0.44 -0.49 17.65
C VAL A 163 1.69 -1.22 18.13
N PRO A 164 1.68 -2.56 18.26
CA PRO A 164 2.90 -3.32 18.47
C PRO A 164 3.76 -3.29 17.20
N THR A 165 5.00 -2.82 17.34
CA THR A 165 6.11 -2.96 16.39
C THR A 165 5.83 -2.51 14.94
N ILE A 166 5.88 -1.19 14.72
CA ILE A 166 6.02 -0.61 13.38
C ILE A 166 7.50 -0.68 12.99
N ILE A 167 7.83 -1.45 11.95
CA ILE A 167 9.09 -1.25 11.22
C ILE A 167 8.83 -0.15 10.20
N SER A 168 9.17 1.08 10.56
CA SER A 168 9.25 2.20 9.62
C SER A 168 10.56 2.04 8.85
N MET A 169 10.48 1.65 7.58
CA MET A 169 11.58 1.81 6.61
C MET A 169 11.33 3.01 5.72
#